data_AF-A0A380PNF3-F1
#
_entry.id   AF-A0A380PNF3-F1
#
_cell.length_a   1.000
_cell.length_b   1.000
_cell.length_c   1.000
_cell.angle_alpha   90.00
_cell.angle_beta   90.00
_cell.angle_gamma   90.00
#
_symmetry.space_group_name_H-M   'P 1'
#
loop_
_entity.id
_entity.type
_entity.pdbx_description
1 polymer ?
#
loop_
_entity_poly.entity_id
_entity_poly.type
_entity_poly.pdbx_seq_one_letter_code
_entity_poly.pdbx_strand_id
1 'polypeptide(L)' 'MYVQFADATEAVIISYFCCQQDPIYYSFLGEVEVDDPRYIVFYEKMPDYVQVSLPTPIYP' A
#
# COMPACT_ATOMS: atom_id res chain seq x y z
N MET A 1 -0.01 7.94 -2.36
CA MET A 1 0.91 6.95 -1.73
C MET A 1 1.29 5.89 -2.76
N TYR A 2 2.56 5.47 -2.85
CA TYR A 2 3.00 4.49 -3.84
C TYR A 2 2.95 3.08 -3.27
N VAL A 3 2.36 2.14 -4.02
CA VAL A 3 2.15 0.76 -3.56
C VAL A 3 2.44 -0.26 -4.65
N GLN A 4 2.57 -1.51 -4.23
CA GLN A 4 2.55 -2.67 -5.12
C GLN A 4 1.31 -3.51 -4.84
N PHE A 5 0.61 -3.90 -5.90
CA PHE A 5 -0.47 -4.87 -5.83
C PHE A 5 0.02 -6.30 -6.06
N ALA A 6 -0.72 -7.28 -5.54
CA ALA A 6 -0.42 -8.69 -5.73
C ALA A 6 -0.45 -9.12 -7.21
N ASP A 7 -1.37 -8.53 -7.99
CA ASP A 7 -1.61 -8.85 -9.39
C ASP A 7 -2.27 -7.66 -10.13
N ALA A 8 -2.62 -7.89 -11.40
CA ALA A 8 -3.21 -6.91 -12.29
C ALA A 8 -4.65 -6.50 -11.91
N THR A 9 -5.32 -7.14 -10.94
CA THR A 9 -6.67 -6.73 -10.52
C THR A 9 -6.64 -5.58 -9.52
N GLU A 10 -5.46 -5.22 -9.00
CA GLU A 10 -5.25 -4.11 -8.07
C GLU A 10 -6.11 -4.19 -6.79
N ALA A 11 -6.46 -5.41 -6.37
CA ALA A 11 -7.38 -5.62 -5.25
C ALA A 11 -6.66 -5.69 -3.89
N VAL A 12 -5.41 -6.16 -3.87
CA VAL A 12 -4.65 -6.43 -2.64
C VAL A 12 -3.30 -5.74 -2.72
N ILE A 13 -3.03 -4.84 -1.78
CA ILE A 13 -1.72 -4.22 -1.59
C ILE A 13 -0.81 -5.20 -0.85
N ILE A 14 0.41 -5.36 -1.34
CA ILE A 14 1.45 -6.22 -0.73
C ILE A 14 2.68 -5.43 -0.27
N SER A 15 2.89 -4.23 -0.81
CA SER A 15 4.02 -3.36 -0.46
C SER A 15 3.62 -1.90 -0.49
N TYR A 16 4.24 -1.09 0.37
CA TYR A 16 4.18 0.36 0.37
C TYR A 16 5.58 0.93 0.13
N PHE A 17 5.67 2.02 -0.64
CA PHE A 17 6.90 2.73 -0.93
C PHE A 17 6.75 4.23 -0.70
N CYS A 18 7.84 4.87 -0.25
CA CYS A 18 7.90 6.32 -0.08
C CYS A 18 8.03 7.09 -1.42
N CYS A 19 8.33 6.39 -2.52
CA CYS A 19 8.44 6.94 -3.87
C CYS A 19 8.06 5.89 -4.93
N GLN A 20 7.80 6.36 -6.15
CA GLN A 20 7.53 5.49 -7.29
C GLN A 20 8.70 4.54 -7.55
N GLN A 21 8.41 3.25 -7.69
CA GLN A 21 9.41 2.23 -8.03
C GLN A 21 9.52 2.05 -9.55
N ASP A 22 10.62 1.45 -9.99
CA ASP A 22 10.86 1.16 -11.40
C ASP A 22 10.05 -0.08 -11.83
N PRO A 23 9.16 0.05 -12.84
CA PRO A 23 8.32 -1.05 -13.32
C PRO A 23 9.10 -2.20 -13.96
N ILE A 24 10.39 -2.02 -14.28
CA ILE A 24 11.26 -3.12 -14.74
C ILE A 24 11.49 -4.15 -13.63
N TYR A 25 11.50 -3.73 -12.37
CA TYR A 25 11.78 -4.60 -11.22
C TYR A 25 10.52 -4.94 -10.41
N TYR A 26 9.53 -4.05 -10.39
CA TYR A 26 8.30 -4.23 -9.61
C TYR A 26 7.09 -4.22 -10.54
N SER A 27 6.32 -5.30 -10.53
CA SER A 27 5.06 -5.40 -11.26
C SER A 27 3.89 -4.85 -10.46
N PHE A 28 2.82 -4.43 -11.15
CA PHE A 28 1.56 -3.97 -10.57
C PHE A 28 1.73 -2.81 -9.59
N LEU A 29 2.51 -1.82 -10.00
CA LEU A 29 2.68 -0.57 -9.25
C LEU A 29 1.45 0.31 -9.43
N GLY A 30 1.05 0.99 -8.37
CA GLY A 30 0.01 2.00 -8.45
C GLY A 30 0.09 3.00 -7.31
N GLU A 31 -0.88 3.92 -7.33
CA GLU A 31 -1.02 4.98 -6.34
C GLU A 31 -2.38 4.91 -5.67
N VAL A 32 -2.39 5.06 -4.35
CA VAL A 32 -3.59 5.09 -3.51
C VAL A 32 -3.52 6.25 -2.54
N GLU A 33 -4.67 6.66 -2.00
CA GLU A 33 -4.75 7.65 -0.92
C GLU A 33 -4.84 6.98 0.45
N VAL A 34 -4.63 7.76 1.52
CA VAL A 34 -4.64 7.26 2.91
C VAL A 34 -6.02 6.78 3.38
N ASP A 35 -7.09 7.16 2.70
CA ASP A 35 -8.47 6.73 2.94
C ASP A 35 -8.89 5.55 2.04
N ASP A 36 -7.98 5.01 1.21
CA ASP A 36 -8.28 3.88 0.35
C ASP A 36 -8.59 2.62 1.19
N PRO A 37 -9.75 1.96 1.00
CA PRO A 37 -10.11 0.76 1.75
C PRO A 37 -9.06 -0.36 1.65
N ARG A 38 -8.38 -0.48 0.51
CA ARG A 38 -7.31 -1.48 0.30
C ARG A 38 -6.10 -1.17 1.17
N TYR A 39 -5.80 0.12 1.36
CA TYR A 39 -4.70 0.56 2.21
C TYR A 39 -5.01 0.34 3.69
N ILE A 40 -6.24 0.63 4.13
CA ILE A 40 -6.69 0.35 5.50
C ILE A 40 -6.49 -1.14 5.83
N VAL A 41 -6.96 -2.04 4.94
CA VAL A 41 -6.81 -3.49 5.11
C VAL A 41 -5.33 -3.92 5.15
N PHE A 42 -4.47 -3.29 4.35
CA PHE A 42 -3.03 -3.56 4.39
C PHE A 42 -2.40 -3.11 5.72
N TYR A 43 -2.72 -1.90 6.17
CA TYR A 43 -2.21 -1.31 7.41
C TYR A 43 -2.60 -2.14 8.64
N GLU A 44 -3.86 -2.56 8.73
CA GLU A 44 -4.38 -3.36 9.86
C GLU A 44 -3.74 -4.75 9.95
N LYS A 45 -3.20 -5.28 8.84
CA LYS A 45 -2.48 -6.56 8.82
C LYS A 45 -1.02 -6.45 9.26
N MET A 46 -0.48 -5.23 9.34
CA MET A 46 0.91 -5.02 9.74
C MET A 46 1.04 -5.11 11.26
N PRO A 47 2.16 -5.64 11.78
CA PRO A 47 2.44 -5.59 13.21
C PRO A 47 2.41 -4.16 13.75
N ASP A 48 2.02 -3.98 15.02
CA ASP A 48 1.91 -2.66 15.67
C ASP A 48 3.18 -1.81 15.52
N TYR A 49 4.37 -2.44 15.61
CA TYR A 49 5.64 -1.73 15.47
C TYR A 49 5.96 -1.28 14.02
N VAL A 50 5.27 -1.83 13.02
CA VAL A 50 5.35 -1.39 11.62
C VAL A 50 4.32 -0.30 11.38
N GLN A 51 3.13 -0.40 11.97
CA GLN A 51 2.07 0.61 11.84
C GLN A 51 2.55 2.02 12.23
N VAL A 52 3.41 2.14 13.25
CA VAL A 52 3.98 3.43 13.68
C VAL A 52 4.89 4.11 12.64
N SER A 53 5.37 3.39 11.62
CA SER A 53 6.21 3.94 10.55
C SER A 53 5.47 4.09 9.21
N LEU A 54 4.20 3.69 9.16
CA LEU A 54 3.35 3.81 7.99
C LEU A 54 2.45 5.07 8.10
N PRO A 55 2.03 5.65 6.96
CA PRO A 55 1.00 6.67 6.95
C PRO A 55 -0.26 6.20 7.69
N THR A 56 -0.73 6.96 8.69
CA THR A 56 -1.95 6.57 9.42
C THR A 56 -3.17 6.69 8.48
N PRO A 57 -3.98 5.62 8.32
CA PRO A 57 -5.15 5.67 7.46
C PRO A 57 -6.21 6.65 7.99
N ILE A 58 -7.00 7.21 7.08
CA ILE A 58 -8.24 7.94 7.41
C ILE A 58 -9.40 6.97 7.22
N TYR A 59 -10.17 6.73 8.29
CA TYR A 59 -11.32 5.83 8.24
C TYR A 59 -12.57 6.60 7.76
N PRO A 60 -13.38 6.02 6.87
CA PRO A 60 -14.63 6.62 6.39
C PRO A 60 -15.75 6.66 7.44
#